data_AF-A0A815ZLG7-F1
#
_entry.id   AF-A0A815ZLG7-F1
#
_cell.length_a   1.000
_cell.length_b   1.000
_cell.length_c   1.000
_cell.angle_alpha   90.00
_cell.angle_beta   90.00
_cell.angle_gamma   90.00
#
_symmetry.space_group_name_H-M   'P 1'
#
loop_
_entity.id
_entity.type
_entity.pdbx_description
1 polymer ?
#
loop_
_entity_poly.entity_id
_entity_poly.type
_entity_poly.pdbx_seq_one_letter_code
_entity_poly.pdbx_strand_id
1 'polypeptide(L)' 'KYKKEVREEINQSQEHGISGVPHFRINDKIELSGAQDPQQFIQAFKKASVNV' A
#
# COMPACT_ATOMS: atom_id res chain seq x y z
N LYS A 1 -8.62 -11.13 21.02
CA LYS A 1 -9.36 -9.87 20.82
C LYS A 1 -9.43 -9.49 19.34
N TYR A 2 -8.29 -9.29 18.65
CA TYR A 2 -8.26 -8.73 17.28
C TYR A 2 -8.32 -9.72 16.10
N LYS A 3 -8.75 -10.98 16.34
CA LYS A 3 -8.64 -12.03 15.32
C LYS A 3 -9.58 -11.79 14.12
N LYS A 4 -10.71 -11.13 14.36
CA LYS A 4 -11.72 -10.86 13.33
C LYS A 4 -11.24 -9.72 12.44
N GLU A 5 -10.80 -8.63 13.05
CA GLU A 5 -10.29 -7.42 12.41
C GLU A 5 -9.07 -7.74 11.54
N VAL A 6 -8.12 -8.54 12.05
CA VAL A 6 -6.95 -9.00 11.27
C VAL A 6 -7.38 -9.79 10.03
N ARG A 7 -8.41 -10.64 10.13
CA ARG A 7 -8.90 -11.41 8.98
C ARG A 7 -9.63 -10.54 7.98
N GLU A 8 -10.38 -9.55 8.45
CA GLU A 8 -11.08 -8.59 7.59
C GLU A 8 -10.07 -7.75 6.80
N GLU A 9 -8.99 -7.26 7.42
CA GLU A 9 -7.93 -6.53 6.73
C GLU A 9 -7.18 -7.39 5.68
N ILE A 10 -6.92 -8.67 5.98
CA ILE A 10 -6.32 -9.61 5.02
C ILE A 10 -7.25 -9.83 3.83
N ASN A 11 -8.54 -10.09 4.08
CA ASN A 11 -9.52 -10.31 3.01
C ASN A 11 -9.66 -9.06 2.12
N GLN A 12 -9.76 -7.87 2.71
CA GLN A 12 -9.79 -6.62 1.97
C GLN A 12 -8.52 -6.41 1.12
N SER A 13 -7.35 -6.79 1.64
CA SER A 13 -6.10 -6.70 0.88
C SER A 13 -6.13 -7.62 -0.34
N GLN A 14 -6.61 -8.86 -0.18
CA GLN A 14 -6.75 -9.83 -1.27
C GLN A 14 -7.79 -9.38 -2.32
N GLU A 15 -8.93 -8.82 -1.88
CA GLU A 15 -9.95 -8.24 -2.77
C GLU A 15 -9.39 -7.08 -3.60
N HIS A 16 -8.46 -6.30 -3.04
CA HIS A 16 -7.72 -5.26 -3.76
C HIS A 16 -6.55 -5.80 -4.61
N GLY A 17 -6.42 -7.12 -4.79
CA GLY A 17 -5.38 -7.73 -5.61
C GLY A 17 -3.99 -7.78 -4.97
N ILE A 18 -3.86 -7.43 -3.69
CA ILE A 18 -2.59 -7.50 -2.96
C ILE A 18 -2.32 -8.97 -2.61
N SER A 19 -1.39 -9.57 -3.35
CA SER A 19 -1.02 -10.99 -3.23
C SER A 19 0.27 -11.23 -2.42
N GLY A 20 0.95 -10.16 -2.00
CA GLY A 20 2.21 -10.24 -1.28
C GLY A 20 2.53 -8.97 -0.48
N VAL A 21 3.38 -9.12 0.52
CA VAL A 21 3.82 -8.03 1.42
C VAL A 21 5.35 -7.87 1.36
N PRO A 22 5.88 -6.65 1.61
CA PRO A 22 5.15 -5.42 1.95
C PRO A 22 4.44 -4.79 0.74
N HIS A 23 3.30 -4.13 0.98
CA HIS A 23 2.57 -3.34 -0.01
C HIS A 23 2.21 -1.98 0.60
N PHE A 24 2.34 -0.92 -0.19
CA PHE A 24 2.15 0.45 0.28
C PHE A 24 1.16 1.16 -0.62
N ARG A 25 0.20 1.85 -0.01
CA ARG A 25 -0.70 2.79 -0.68
C ARG A 25 -0.45 4.19 -0.11
N ILE A 26 -0.16 5.14 -0.97
CA ILE A 26 0.23 6.51 -0.59
C ILE A 26 -0.86 7.47 -1.09
N ASN A 27 -1.55 8.12 -0.14
CA ASN A 27 -2.65 9.06 -0.38
C ASN A 27 -3.72 8.54 -1.36
N ASP A 28 -3.97 7.23 -1.38
CA ASP A 28 -4.89 6.56 -2.34
C ASP A 28 -4.61 6.84 -3.82
N LYS A 29 -3.41 7.33 -4.16
CA LYS A 29 -3.00 7.73 -5.52
C LYS A 29 -1.92 6.84 -6.10
N ILE A 30 -1.00 6.37 -5.24
CA ILE A 30 0.18 5.60 -5.66
C ILE A 30 0.21 4.28 -4.90
N GLU A 31 0.44 3.18 -5.62
CA GLU A 31 0.70 1.88 -5.02
C GLU A 31 2.14 1.42 -5.29
N LEU A 32 2.78 0.84 -4.28
CA LEU A 32 4.10 0.22 -4.38
C LEU A 32 4.04 -1.19 -3.79
N SER A 33 4.42 -2.20 -4.56
CA SER A 33 4.52 -3.59 -4.11
C SER A 33 5.97 -3.99 -3.88
N GLY A 34 6.23 -4.69 -2.79
CA GLY A 34 7.56 -5.15 -2.39
C GLY A 34 8.43 -4.09 -1.72
N ALA A 35 9.60 -4.52 -1.26
CA ALA A 35 10.61 -3.66 -0.67
C ALA A 35 11.37 -2.91 -1.76
N GLN A 36 10.75 -1.87 -2.32
CA GLN A 36 11.31 -1.04 -3.39
C GLN A 36 12.55 -0.25 -2.92
N ASP A 37 13.37 0.20 -3.86
CA ASP A 37 14.51 1.08 -3.57
C ASP A 37 14.03 2.40 -2.90
N PRO A 38 14.78 2.95 -1.92
CA PRO A 38 14.40 4.21 -1.25
C PRO A 38 14.09 5.37 -2.21
N GLN A 39 14.75 5.45 -3.36
CA GLN A 39 14.47 6.49 -4.36
C GLN A 39 13.07 6.36 -4.97
N GLN A 40 12.54 5.15 -5.09
CA GLN A 40 11.16 4.93 -5.55
C GLN A 40 10.15 5.51 -4.57
N PHE A 41 10.37 5.32 -3.26
CA PHE A 41 9.54 5.93 -2.23
C PHE A 41 9.59 7.46 -2.27
N ILE A 42 10.77 8.06 -2.40
CA ILE A 42 10.93 9.52 -2.53
C ILE A 42 10.12 10.05 -3.73
N GLN A 43 10.19 9.37 -4.87
CA GLN A 43 9.42 9.74 -6.06
C GLN A 43 7.92 9.57 -5.85
N ALA A 44 7.49 8.48 -5.22
CA ALA A 44 6.10 8.21 -4.92
C ALA A 44 5.49 9.27 -3.99
N PHE A 45 6.22 9.67 -2.94
CA PHE A 45 5.80 10.75 -2.05
C PHE A 45 5.70 12.10 -2.77
N LYS A 46 6.69 12.45 -3.61
CA LYS A 46 6.63 13.67 -4.43
C LYS A 46 5.39 13.66 -5.32
N LYS A 47 5.13 12.57 -6.04
CA LYS A 47 3.94 12.43 -6.91
C LYS A 47 2.64 12.53 -6.12
N ALA A 48 2.54 11.85 -4.99
CA ALA A 48 1.33 11.84 -4.16
C ALA A 48 1.05 13.19 -3.46
N SER A 49 2.07 14.03 -3.28
CA SER A 49 1.96 15.36 -2.66
C SER A 49 1.41 16.44 -3.60
N VAL A 50 1.44 16.22 -4.91
CA VAL A 50 0.88 17.17 -5.88
C VAL A 50 -0.64 16.94 -5.97
N ASN A 51 -1.41 17.99 -5.68
CA ASN A 51 -2.83 18.03 -6.03
C ASN A 51 -2.91 18.35 -7.53
N VAL A 52 -3.27 17.35 -8.33
CA VAL A 52 -3.78 17.54 -9.69
C VAL A 52 -5.29 17.47 -9.62
#